data_AF-A0A7C7G5X0-F1
#
_entry.id   AF-A0A7C7G5X0-F1
#
_cell.length_a   1.000
_cell.length_b   1.000
_cell.length_c   1.000
_cell.angle_alpha   90.00
_cell.angle_beta   90.00
_cell.angle_gamma   90.00
#
_symmetry.space_group_name_H-M   'P 1'
#
loop_
_entity.id
_entity.type
_entity.pdbx_description
1 polymer ?
#
loop_
_entity_poly.entity_id
_entity_poly.type
_entity_poly.pdbx_seq_one_letter_code
_entity_poly.pdbx_strand_id
1 'polypeptide(L)'
;MIEFRYPLVLLAYGFLAALLILKRFKTSAKAAESSRWGEEKVKARLFSRLNSKSLRRKSNLQFWSAVFLIFSASGPQIGTSLQEVERRGVDILVALDISSSMKAEDVKPNRLEKAKFEIGRLVSQLKGDRIGLVVFAGTSHLYLPLTGDYDAARLFVNAVDTEMIRTQGTSMSEALYTALNAFPEEEQKHRVLIVMSDGEDHEGKAVEVAKELNAQGVVIHTVGVGTAAGSLIPVFDEQRGRTDYKKDRGGKLVTSILNDAMLREIASASGGVSVRFDGRSGSMDDVMNVIQAMEKKTLKTHEYSQFEDRYELILACAFFLFVADFLMPTCRMSEKEWKGRFV
;
A
#
# COMPACT_ATOMS: atom_id res chain seq x y z
N MET A 1 -0.12 -24.70 -10.06
CA MET A 1 1.28 -24.65 -10.51
C MET A 1 2.15 -24.96 -9.29
N ILE A 2 3.12 -25.87 -9.38
CA ILE A 2 4.03 -26.17 -8.26
C ILE A 2 5.32 -25.40 -8.53
N GLU A 3 5.63 -24.43 -7.69
CA GLU A 3 6.95 -23.78 -7.67
C GLU A 3 7.77 -24.29 -6.50
N PHE A 4 9.09 -24.19 -6.61
CA PHE A 4 10.02 -24.58 -5.56
C PHE A 4 10.78 -23.34 -5.12
N ARG A 5 10.74 -23.02 -3.82
CA ARG A 5 11.51 -21.91 -3.26
C ARG A 5 13.01 -22.10 -3.44
N TYR A 6 13.48 -23.34 -3.34
CA TYR A 6 14.90 -23.70 -3.47
C TYR A 6 15.08 -24.84 -4.49
N PRO A 7 15.00 -24.56 -5.80
CA PRO A 7 15.06 -25.60 -6.83
C PRO A 7 16.42 -26.33 -6.86
N LEU A 8 17.50 -25.65 -6.46
CA LEU A 8 18.84 -26.24 -6.37
C LEU A 8 18.93 -27.44 -5.42
N VAL A 9 18.07 -27.50 -4.40
CA VAL A 9 18.03 -28.62 -3.43
C VAL A 9 17.67 -29.93 -4.13
N LEU A 10 16.94 -29.88 -5.25
CA LEU A 10 16.58 -31.07 -6.03
C LEU A 10 17.81 -31.79 -6.61
N LEU A 11 18.95 -31.13 -6.76
CA LEU A 11 20.21 -31.78 -7.18
C LEU A 11 20.68 -32.84 -6.17
N ALA A 12 20.26 -32.75 -4.90
CA ALA A 12 20.54 -33.76 -3.88
C ALA A 12 19.97 -35.15 -4.22
N TYR A 13 18.93 -35.23 -5.08
CA TYR A 13 18.46 -36.52 -5.60
C TYR A 13 19.51 -37.24 -6.46
N GLY A 14 20.34 -36.49 -7.20
CA GLY A 14 21.45 -37.04 -7.96
C GLY A 14 22.48 -37.71 -7.05
N PHE A 15 22.80 -37.08 -5.91
CA PHE A 15 23.68 -37.66 -4.90
C PHE A 15 23.08 -38.92 -4.25
N LEU A 16 21.79 -38.90 -3.93
CA LEU A 16 21.06 -40.07 -3.41
C LEU A 16 21.09 -41.25 -4.40
N ALA A 17 20.89 -40.98 -5.70
CA ALA A 17 20.96 -41.98 -6.75
C ALA A 17 22.39 -42.55 -6.90
N ALA A 18 23.42 -41.70 -6.85
CA ALA A 18 24.81 -42.13 -6.86
C ALA A 18 25.14 -43.08 -5.69
N LEU A 19 24.63 -42.78 -4.48
CA LEU A 19 24.78 -43.67 -3.31
C LEU A 19 24.10 -45.02 -3.51
N LEU A 20 22.91 -45.07 -4.12
CA LEU A 20 22.24 -46.33 -4.45
C LEU A 20 23.04 -47.16 -5.46
N ILE A 21 23.58 -46.51 -6.49
CA ILE A 21 24.40 -47.15 -7.53
C ILE A 21 25.67 -47.73 -6.89
N LEU A 22 26.40 -46.94 -6.08
CA LEU A 22 27.58 -47.39 -5.34
C LEU A 22 27.27 -48.55 -4.40
N LYS A 23 26.12 -48.52 -3.72
CA LYS A 23 25.67 -49.62 -2.86
C LYS A 23 25.45 -50.89 -3.67
N ARG A 24 24.81 -50.80 -4.84
CA ARG A 24 24.61 -51.95 -5.73
C ARG A 24 25.93 -52.52 -6.25
N PHE A 25 26.85 -51.66 -6.71
CA PHE A 25 28.18 -52.08 -7.13
C PHE A 25 28.94 -52.77 -6.00
N LYS A 26 28.94 -52.21 -4.78
CA LYS A 26 29.59 -52.85 -3.62
C LYS A 26 28.92 -54.17 -3.23
N THR A 27 27.59 -54.31 -3.34
CA THR A 27 26.93 -55.60 -3.07
C THR A 27 27.24 -56.65 -4.12
N SER A 28 27.30 -56.28 -5.40
CA SER A 28 27.66 -57.20 -6.49
C SER A 28 29.15 -57.58 -6.45
N ALA A 29 30.03 -56.62 -6.15
CA ALA A 29 31.45 -56.87 -5.93
C ALA A 29 31.69 -57.75 -4.70
N LYS A 30 31.01 -57.49 -3.58
CA LYS A 30 31.06 -58.36 -2.39
C LYS A 30 30.47 -59.74 -2.67
N ALA A 31 29.44 -59.88 -3.51
CA ALA A 31 28.93 -61.19 -3.92
C ALA A 31 29.99 -61.97 -4.72
N ALA A 32 30.69 -61.30 -5.64
CA ALA A 32 31.79 -61.88 -6.41
C ALA A 32 33.02 -62.23 -5.55
N GLU A 33 33.35 -61.38 -4.56
CA GLU A 33 34.50 -61.51 -3.66
C GLU A 33 34.23 -62.44 -2.45
N SER A 34 32.95 -62.72 -2.14
CA SER A 34 32.55 -63.63 -1.05
C SER A 34 33.04 -65.06 -1.22
N SER A 35 33.44 -65.44 -2.43
CA SER A 35 34.08 -66.72 -2.77
C SER A 35 35.55 -66.82 -2.32
N ARG A 36 36.21 -65.70 -1.98
CA ARG A 36 37.64 -65.66 -1.59
C ARG A 36 37.92 -65.47 -0.10
N TRP A 37 36.94 -65.10 0.72
CA TRP A 37 37.14 -64.86 2.15
C TRP A 37 36.39 -65.86 3.04
N GLY A 38 37.15 -66.76 3.68
CA GLY A 38 36.90 -67.36 4.99
C GLY A 38 35.70 -68.30 5.14
N GLU A 39 35.92 -69.42 5.85
CA GLU A 39 34.95 -70.46 6.17
C GLU A 39 33.53 -69.93 6.42
N GLU A 40 32.56 -70.54 5.74
CA GLU A 40 31.12 -70.24 5.82
C GLU A 40 30.60 -70.18 7.27
N LYS A 41 31.27 -70.92 8.18
CA LYS A 41 31.04 -70.94 9.63
C LYS A 41 31.34 -69.61 10.35
N VAL A 42 32.37 -68.87 9.93
CA VAL A 42 32.76 -67.58 10.55
C VAL A 42 31.76 -66.48 10.16
N LYS A 43 31.36 -66.43 8.88
CA LYS A 43 30.27 -65.55 8.41
C LYS A 43 28.94 -65.90 9.07
N ALA A 44 28.61 -67.19 9.18
CA ALA A 44 27.40 -67.63 9.86
C ALA A 44 27.38 -67.20 11.33
N ARG A 45 28.50 -67.29 12.08
CA ARG A 45 28.58 -66.82 13.48
C ARG A 45 28.47 -65.30 13.61
N LEU A 46 29.23 -64.53 12.82
CA LEU A 46 29.22 -63.06 12.86
C LEU A 46 27.88 -62.44 12.44
N PHE A 47 27.21 -63.01 11.43
CA PHE A 47 25.93 -62.50 10.91
C PHE A 47 24.70 -63.24 11.45
N SER A 48 24.85 -64.28 12.29
CA SER A 48 23.74 -65.08 12.88
C SER A 48 22.68 -64.23 13.59
N ARG A 49 23.10 -63.14 14.22
CA ARG A 49 22.24 -62.23 14.99
C ARG A 49 21.58 -61.16 14.13
N LEU A 50 22.06 -60.95 12.90
CA LEU A 50 21.58 -59.92 11.98
C LEU A 50 20.47 -60.48 11.10
N ASN A 51 19.27 -59.89 11.23
CA ASN A 51 18.17 -60.26 10.36
C ASN A 51 18.27 -59.49 9.03
N SER A 52 18.67 -60.17 7.96
CA SER A 52 18.80 -59.58 6.61
C SER A 52 17.49 -58.91 6.12
N LYS A 53 16.32 -59.44 6.51
CA LYS A 53 15.02 -58.82 6.19
C LYS A 53 14.80 -57.51 6.96
N SER A 54 15.21 -57.45 8.23
CA SER A 54 15.12 -56.22 9.05
C SER A 54 16.08 -55.14 8.53
N LEU A 55 17.31 -55.50 8.17
CA LEU A 55 18.30 -54.59 7.58
C LEU A 55 17.84 -54.00 6.23
N ARG A 56 17.16 -54.80 5.39
CA ARG A 56 16.57 -54.31 4.14
C ARG A 56 15.40 -53.35 4.39
N ARG A 57 14.50 -53.65 5.34
CA ARG A 57 13.39 -52.76 5.72
C ARG A 57 13.92 -51.42 6.25
N LYS A 58 14.90 -51.47 7.16
CA LYS A 58 15.59 -50.30 7.71
C LYS A 58 16.20 -49.42 6.61
N SER A 59 16.96 -50.04 5.71
CA SER A 59 17.54 -49.34 4.56
C SER A 59 16.50 -48.71 3.62
N ASN A 60 15.34 -49.35 3.43
CA ASN A 60 14.28 -48.80 2.60
C ASN A 60 13.60 -47.61 3.30
N LEU A 61 13.42 -47.67 4.61
CA LEU A 61 12.85 -46.60 5.41
C LEU A 61 13.74 -45.34 5.40
N GLN A 62 15.05 -45.53 5.58
CA GLN A 62 16.04 -44.44 5.47
C GLN A 62 16.05 -43.79 4.08
N PHE A 63 15.93 -44.62 3.03
CA PHE A 63 15.87 -44.12 1.67
C PHE A 63 14.62 -43.26 1.43
N TRP A 64 13.43 -43.75 1.80
CA TRP A 64 12.19 -43.00 1.65
C TRP A 64 12.15 -41.75 2.53
N SER A 65 12.67 -41.82 3.76
CA SER A 65 12.82 -40.65 4.65
C SER A 65 13.69 -39.57 4.00
N ALA A 66 14.83 -39.95 3.42
CA ALA A 66 15.71 -39.01 2.71
C ALA A 66 15.05 -38.40 1.47
N VAL A 67 14.27 -39.18 0.70
CA VAL A 67 13.49 -38.67 -0.44
C VAL A 67 12.49 -37.60 0.01
N PHE A 68 11.67 -37.89 1.02
CA PHE A 68 10.70 -36.92 1.52
C PHE A 68 11.35 -35.70 2.16
N LEU A 69 12.51 -35.87 2.80
CA LEU A 69 13.26 -34.76 3.38
C LEU A 69 13.83 -33.81 2.31
N ILE A 70 14.39 -34.36 1.22
CA ILE A 70 14.87 -33.54 0.08
C ILE A 70 13.70 -32.80 -0.57
N PHE A 71 12.55 -33.47 -0.76
CA PHE A 71 11.36 -32.83 -1.32
C PHE A 71 10.78 -31.74 -0.40
N SER A 72 10.81 -31.93 0.92
CA SER A 72 10.37 -30.90 1.86
C SER A 72 11.34 -29.71 1.86
N ALA A 73 12.65 -29.97 1.83
CA ALA A 73 13.69 -28.95 1.84
C ALA A 73 13.74 -28.09 0.56
N SER A 74 13.24 -28.59 -0.58
CA SER A 74 13.11 -27.78 -1.80
C SER A 74 12.00 -26.72 -1.69
N GLY A 75 11.19 -26.77 -0.63
CA GLY A 75 10.12 -25.80 -0.35
C GLY A 75 9.05 -25.81 -1.44
N PRO A 76 8.32 -26.91 -1.65
CA PRO A 76 7.23 -26.99 -2.61
C PRO A 76 6.13 -26.02 -2.20
N GLN A 77 5.85 -25.08 -3.09
CA GLN A 77 4.79 -24.11 -2.93
C GLN A 77 3.60 -24.58 -3.76
N ILE A 78 2.52 -24.94 -3.07
CA ILE A 78 1.35 -25.58 -3.67
C ILE A 78 0.13 -24.73 -3.32
N GLY A 79 -0.44 -24.12 -4.35
CA GLY A 79 -1.58 -23.22 -4.22
C GLY A 79 -1.14 -21.76 -4.17
N THR A 80 -2.11 -20.89 -4.45
CA THR A 80 -1.97 -19.44 -4.43
C THR A 80 -2.95 -18.94 -3.38
N SER A 81 -2.45 -18.29 -2.34
CA SER A 81 -3.30 -17.54 -1.42
C SER A 81 -3.41 -16.13 -1.98
N LEU A 82 -4.64 -15.70 -2.27
CA LEU A 82 -4.93 -14.33 -2.66
C LEU A 82 -4.89 -13.52 -1.37
N GLN A 83 -3.77 -12.86 -1.09
CA GLN A 83 -3.72 -11.94 0.04
C GLN A 83 -4.30 -10.61 -0.42
N GLU A 84 -5.48 -10.29 0.11
CA GLU A 84 -6.15 -9.04 -0.13
C GLU A 84 -5.45 -7.90 0.64
N VAL A 85 -4.73 -7.01 -0.05
CA VAL A 85 -4.25 -5.78 0.57
C VAL A 85 -5.35 -4.73 0.49
N GLU A 86 -6.10 -4.56 1.58
CA GLU A 86 -7.10 -3.50 1.72
C GLU A 86 -6.42 -2.12 1.72
N ARG A 87 -6.53 -1.37 0.62
CA ARG A 87 -6.09 0.02 0.55
C ARG A 87 -7.14 0.91 1.20
N ARG A 88 -6.86 1.51 2.36
CA ARG A 88 -7.78 2.47 3.01
C ARG A 88 -7.41 3.91 2.70
N GLY A 89 -8.36 4.76 2.32
CA GLY A 89 -8.15 6.20 2.07
C GLY A 89 -9.45 7.01 2.07
N VAL A 90 -9.32 8.32 1.99
CA VAL A 90 -10.43 9.28 1.89
C VAL A 90 -10.49 9.90 0.49
N ASP A 91 -11.65 10.45 0.11
CA ASP A 91 -11.79 11.25 -1.10
C ASP A 91 -11.63 12.72 -0.76
N ILE A 92 -10.60 13.35 -1.33
CA ILE A 92 -10.25 14.74 -1.06
C ILE A 92 -10.47 15.53 -2.33
N LEU A 93 -11.36 16.51 -2.29
CA LEU A 93 -11.51 17.48 -3.35
C LEU A 93 -10.92 18.81 -2.89
N VAL A 94 -10.09 19.43 -3.71
CA VAL A 94 -9.57 20.78 -3.45
C VAL A 94 -10.32 21.76 -4.34
N ALA A 95 -11.01 22.73 -3.76
CA ALA A 95 -11.55 23.88 -4.48
C ALA A 95 -10.56 25.04 -4.38
N LEU A 96 -9.94 25.39 -5.49
CA LEU A 96 -8.92 26.42 -5.58
C LEU A 96 -9.48 27.67 -6.27
N ASP A 97 -9.42 28.79 -5.55
CA ASP A 97 -9.74 30.11 -6.08
C ASP A 97 -8.65 30.57 -7.06
N ILE A 98 -9.07 30.95 -8.25
CA ILE A 98 -8.21 31.46 -9.33
C ILE A 98 -8.67 32.85 -9.80
N SER A 99 -9.44 33.55 -8.99
CA SER A 99 -9.85 34.93 -9.26
C SER A 99 -8.65 35.88 -9.29
N SER A 100 -8.86 37.08 -9.86
CA SER A 100 -7.80 38.10 -9.96
C SER A 100 -7.13 38.42 -8.61
N SER A 101 -7.85 38.36 -7.49
CA SER A 101 -7.31 38.71 -6.17
C SER A 101 -6.22 37.73 -5.72
N MET A 102 -6.23 36.50 -6.25
CA MET A 102 -5.19 35.51 -6.01
C MET A 102 -3.83 35.85 -6.68
N LYS A 103 -3.78 36.88 -7.54
CA LYS A 103 -2.51 37.47 -8.02
C LYS A 103 -1.83 38.38 -7.00
N ALA A 104 -2.50 38.73 -5.89
CA ALA A 104 -1.92 39.59 -4.86
C ALA A 104 -0.64 38.97 -4.24
N GLU A 105 0.32 39.83 -3.89
CA GLU A 105 1.68 39.44 -3.47
C GLU A 105 1.96 39.67 -1.97
N ASP A 106 0.90 39.81 -1.16
CA ASP A 106 0.99 39.85 0.31
C ASP A 106 1.48 38.53 0.92
N VAL A 107 1.26 37.43 0.19
CA VAL A 107 1.88 36.13 0.46
C VAL A 107 2.80 35.79 -0.71
N LYS A 108 4.06 35.45 -0.43
CA LYS A 108 5.06 35.23 -1.49
C LYS A 108 4.97 33.83 -2.12
N PRO A 109 5.17 33.70 -3.45
CA PRO A 109 5.39 34.80 -4.42
C PRO A 109 4.10 35.56 -4.76
N ASN A 110 2.98 34.86 -4.88
CA ASN A 110 1.62 35.41 -4.83
C ASN A 110 0.69 34.38 -4.14
N ARG A 111 -0.55 34.76 -3.85
CA ARG A 111 -1.52 33.87 -3.17
C ARG A 111 -1.77 32.56 -3.94
N LEU A 112 -1.97 32.61 -5.26
CA LEU A 112 -2.22 31.40 -6.07
C LEU A 112 -1.04 30.43 -6.04
N GLU A 113 0.18 30.92 -6.27
CA GLU A 113 1.39 30.09 -6.25
C GLU A 113 1.67 29.51 -4.87
N LYS A 114 1.35 30.25 -3.80
CA LYS A 114 1.40 29.71 -2.44
C LYS A 114 0.38 28.60 -2.24
N ALA A 115 -0.85 28.76 -2.72
CA ALA A 115 -1.87 27.72 -2.65
C ALA A 115 -1.44 26.47 -3.42
N LYS A 116 -0.95 26.61 -4.66
CA LYS A 116 -0.39 25.51 -5.48
C LYS A 116 0.72 24.76 -4.75
N PHE A 117 1.64 25.50 -4.11
CA PHE A 117 2.71 24.91 -3.32
C PHE A 117 2.19 24.05 -2.16
N GLU A 118 1.20 24.54 -1.40
CA GLU A 118 0.63 23.81 -0.26
C GLU A 118 -0.23 22.62 -0.72
N ILE A 119 -0.93 22.72 -1.85
CA ILE A 119 -1.60 21.56 -2.47
C ILE A 119 -0.56 20.51 -2.88
N GLY A 120 0.57 20.92 -3.47
CA GLY A 120 1.67 20.01 -3.80
C GLY A 120 2.22 19.28 -2.56
N ARG A 121 2.36 19.98 -1.43
CA ARG A 121 2.73 19.39 -0.13
C ARG A 121 1.67 18.41 0.37
N LEU A 122 0.39 18.77 0.34
CA LEU A 122 -0.73 17.89 0.65
C LEU A 122 -0.64 16.59 -0.16
N VAL A 123 -0.53 16.70 -1.48
CA VAL A 123 -0.44 15.53 -2.40
C VAL A 123 0.76 14.64 -2.05
N SER A 124 1.90 15.20 -1.63
CA SER A 124 3.07 14.40 -1.26
C SER A 124 2.92 13.55 0.00
N GLN A 125 1.94 13.88 0.85
CA GLN A 125 1.68 13.19 2.11
C GLN A 125 0.51 12.21 2.02
N LEU A 126 -0.28 12.25 0.94
CA LEU A 126 -1.41 11.35 0.74
C LEU A 126 -0.93 9.91 0.58
N LYS A 127 -1.65 8.99 1.25
CA LYS A 127 -1.34 7.56 1.25
C LYS A 127 -2.62 6.78 1.21
N GLY A 128 -2.96 6.28 0.02
CA GLY A 128 -4.17 5.49 -0.16
C GLY A 128 -5.32 6.31 -0.73
N ASP A 129 -5.34 7.61 -0.43
CA ASP A 129 -6.41 8.58 -0.71
C ASP A 129 -6.55 8.91 -2.19
N ARG A 130 -7.74 9.37 -2.61
CA ARG A 130 -7.96 9.97 -3.93
C ARG A 130 -8.01 11.49 -3.79
N ILE A 131 -7.45 12.19 -4.77
CA ILE A 131 -7.50 13.66 -4.83
C ILE A 131 -8.15 14.11 -6.14
N GLY A 132 -8.95 15.16 -6.08
CA GLY A 132 -9.46 15.91 -7.23
C GLY A 132 -9.31 17.41 -7.03
N LEU A 133 -9.53 18.17 -8.11
CA LEU A 133 -9.32 19.61 -8.14
C LEU A 133 -10.49 20.29 -8.85
N VAL A 134 -11.14 21.21 -8.15
CA VAL A 134 -12.09 22.18 -8.67
C VAL A 134 -11.39 23.52 -8.71
N VAL A 135 -11.52 24.25 -9.81
CA VAL A 135 -11.03 25.62 -9.94
C VAL A 135 -12.21 26.55 -10.08
N PHE A 136 -12.17 27.69 -9.40
CA PHE A 136 -13.28 28.64 -9.43
C PHE A 136 -12.83 30.10 -9.40
N ALA A 137 -13.66 30.94 -10.00
CA ALA A 137 -13.62 32.39 -9.92
C ALA A 137 -15.07 32.89 -9.97
N GLY A 138 -15.48 33.63 -11.00
CA GLY A 138 -16.89 33.97 -11.20
C GLY A 138 -17.75 32.79 -11.68
N THR A 139 -17.12 31.72 -12.18
CA THR A 139 -17.74 30.41 -12.40
C THR A 139 -16.89 29.30 -11.80
N SER A 140 -17.41 28.08 -11.69
CA SER A 140 -16.67 26.92 -11.18
C SER A 140 -16.64 25.72 -12.14
N HIS A 141 -15.52 25.00 -12.18
CA HIS A 141 -15.32 23.81 -13.00
C HIS A 141 -14.53 22.72 -12.29
N LEU A 142 -14.93 21.46 -12.49
CA LEU A 142 -14.12 20.29 -12.11
C LEU A 142 -12.94 20.16 -13.10
N TYR A 143 -11.74 20.46 -12.63
CA TYR A 143 -10.53 20.44 -13.44
C TYR A 143 -9.82 19.09 -13.42
N LEU A 144 -9.83 18.41 -12.27
CA LEU A 144 -9.31 17.05 -12.11
C LEU A 144 -10.33 16.19 -11.36
N PRO A 145 -10.90 15.16 -12.00
CA PRO A 145 -11.70 14.16 -11.32
C PRO A 145 -10.90 13.42 -10.24
N LEU A 146 -11.58 12.85 -9.24
CA LEU A 146 -10.94 12.09 -8.16
C LEU A 146 -10.04 10.97 -8.71
N THR A 147 -8.74 11.06 -8.41
CA THR A 147 -7.73 10.10 -8.87
C THR A 147 -6.77 9.71 -7.76
N GLY A 148 -6.25 8.48 -7.82
CA GLY A 148 -5.14 8.03 -6.98
C GLY A 148 -3.76 8.28 -7.59
N ASP A 149 -3.70 8.89 -8.77
CA ASP A 149 -2.46 9.28 -9.45
C ASP A 149 -2.00 10.67 -8.97
N TYR A 150 -1.07 10.65 -8.01
CA TYR A 150 -0.54 11.85 -7.38
C TYR A 150 0.38 12.65 -8.31
N ASP A 151 1.01 12.02 -9.30
CA ASP A 151 1.88 12.71 -10.25
C ASP A 151 1.03 13.47 -11.26
N ALA A 152 -0.05 12.85 -11.76
CA ALA A 152 -1.07 13.55 -12.53
C ALA A 152 -1.64 14.73 -11.73
N ALA A 153 -2.05 14.52 -10.47
CA ALA A 153 -2.58 15.59 -9.64
C ALA A 153 -1.63 16.81 -9.53
N ARG A 154 -0.33 16.58 -9.36
CA ARG A 154 0.68 17.65 -9.34
C ARG A 154 0.78 18.39 -10.67
N LEU A 155 0.72 17.68 -11.79
CA LEU A 155 0.75 18.31 -13.12
C LEU A 155 -0.44 19.25 -13.31
N PHE A 156 -1.65 18.80 -12.95
CA PHE A 156 -2.86 19.63 -13.03
C PHE A 156 -2.77 20.84 -12.09
N VAL A 157 -2.38 20.66 -10.83
CA VAL A 157 -2.20 21.78 -9.89
C VAL A 157 -1.20 22.80 -10.41
N ASN A 158 -0.06 22.36 -10.95
CA ASN A 158 0.96 23.26 -11.48
C ASN A 158 0.51 24.03 -12.72
N ALA A 159 -0.35 23.43 -13.55
CA ALA A 159 -0.94 24.07 -14.71
C ALA A 159 -1.99 25.13 -14.36
N VAL A 160 -2.40 25.25 -13.09
CA VAL A 160 -3.39 26.25 -12.67
C VAL A 160 -2.93 27.69 -12.87
N ASP A 161 -3.74 28.47 -13.58
CA ASP A 161 -3.59 29.91 -13.78
C ASP A 161 -4.96 30.62 -13.67
N THR A 162 -4.93 31.84 -13.15
CA THR A 162 -6.04 32.79 -13.10
C THR A 162 -6.73 33.10 -14.44
N GLU A 163 -6.05 32.91 -15.56
CA GLU A 163 -6.59 33.22 -16.89
C GLU A 163 -7.46 32.10 -17.46
N MET A 164 -7.52 30.93 -16.79
CA MET A 164 -8.36 29.82 -17.22
C MET A 164 -9.85 30.13 -17.17
N ILE A 165 -10.29 30.95 -16.21
CA ILE A 165 -11.69 31.37 -16.11
C ILE A 165 -11.81 32.84 -16.50
N ARG A 166 -12.47 33.09 -17.64
CA ARG A 166 -12.68 34.45 -18.15
C ARG A 166 -13.65 35.26 -17.30
N THR A 167 -14.65 34.60 -16.72
CA THR A 167 -15.64 35.24 -15.83
C THR A 167 -14.98 35.54 -14.50
N GLN A 168 -14.54 36.78 -14.33
CA GLN A 168 -13.92 37.23 -13.09
C GLN A 168 -14.96 37.53 -12.02
N GLY A 169 -14.54 37.43 -10.76
CA GLY A 169 -15.39 37.43 -9.58
C GLY A 169 -15.03 36.24 -8.71
N THR A 170 -15.77 36.05 -7.62
CA THR A 170 -15.61 34.89 -6.74
C THR A 170 -16.99 34.40 -6.33
N SER A 171 -17.40 33.26 -6.90
CA SER A 171 -18.60 32.53 -6.53
C SER A 171 -18.21 31.31 -5.72
N MET A 172 -18.21 31.48 -4.40
CA MET A 172 -17.92 30.39 -3.48
C MET A 172 -19.04 29.34 -3.51
N SER A 173 -20.29 29.76 -3.68
CA SER A 173 -21.44 28.86 -3.80
C SER A 173 -21.33 27.93 -5.01
N GLU A 174 -20.93 28.43 -6.19
CA GLU A 174 -20.76 27.57 -7.36
C GLU A 174 -19.63 26.55 -7.17
N ALA A 175 -18.54 26.94 -6.49
CA ALA A 175 -17.45 26.03 -6.15
C ALA A 175 -17.92 24.87 -5.27
N LEU A 176 -18.72 25.19 -4.25
CA LEU A 176 -19.32 24.19 -3.35
C LEU A 176 -20.31 23.27 -4.09
N TYR A 177 -21.16 23.80 -4.98
CA TYR A 177 -22.05 22.98 -5.80
C TYR A 177 -21.29 22.08 -6.79
N THR A 178 -20.23 22.60 -7.40
CA THR A 178 -19.38 21.80 -8.29
C THR A 178 -18.72 20.67 -7.51
N ALA A 179 -18.26 20.96 -6.29
CA ALA A 179 -17.71 19.95 -5.40
C ALA A 179 -18.73 18.87 -5.03
N LEU A 180 -19.96 19.27 -4.70
CA LEU A 180 -21.07 18.37 -4.39
C LEU A 180 -21.29 17.35 -5.52
N ASN A 181 -21.34 17.83 -6.76
CA ASN A 181 -21.57 17.01 -7.94
C ASN A 181 -20.34 16.18 -8.36
N ALA A 182 -19.14 16.55 -7.91
CA ALA A 182 -17.91 15.83 -8.22
C ALA A 182 -17.72 14.59 -7.34
N PHE A 183 -18.35 14.54 -6.17
CA PHE A 183 -18.33 13.34 -5.34
C PHE A 183 -19.28 12.26 -5.90
N PRO A 184 -18.87 10.98 -5.90
CA PRO A 184 -19.74 9.89 -6.39
C PRO A 184 -21.00 9.78 -5.52
N GLU A 185 -22.22 9.71 -6.09
CA GLU A 185 -23.46 9.65 -5.29
C GLU A 185 -23.55 8.45 -4.34
N GLU A 186 -22.89 7.34 -4.69
CA GLU A 186 -23.02 6.04 -4.02
C GLU A 186 -22.41 5.97 -2.60
N GLU A 187 -21.66 6.99 -2.15
CA GLU A 187 -20.67 6.81 -1.06
C GLU A 187 -20.65 7.90 0.02
N GLN A 188 -21.68 8.07 0.86
CA GLN A 188 -21.84 9.25 1.75
C GLN A 188 -20.84 9.42 2.91
N LYS A 189 -19.71 8.70 2.95
CA LYS A 189 -18.72 8.77 4.04
C LYS A 189 -17.31 8.97 3.50
N HIS A 190 -16.43 9.52 4.34
CA HIS A 190 -14.98 9.67 4.07
C HIS A 190 -14.65 10.68 2.96
N ARG A 191 -15.46 11.75 2.85
CA ARG A 191 -15.29 12.82 1.87
C ARG A 191 -14.85 14.11 2.53
N VAL A 192 -13.85 14.75 1.94
CA VAL A 192 -13.29 16.00 2.42
C VAL A 192 -13.22 17.00 1.29
N LEU A 193 -13.72 18.21 1.53
CA LEU A 193 -13.55 19.35 0.64
C LEU A 193 -12.59 20.34 1.30
N ILE A 194 -11.51 20.71 0.60
CA ILE A 194 -10.57 21.74 1.04
C ILE A 194 -10.76 22.95 0.15
N VAL A 195 -11.24 24.05 0.70
CA VAL A 195 -11.42 25.31 -0.03
C VAL A 195 -10.20 26.20 0.24
N MET A 196 -9.50 26.63 -0.82
CA MET A 196 -8.39 27.58 -0.74
C MET A 196 -8.76 28.88 -1.44
N SER A 197 -8.93 29.96 -0.67
CA SER A 197 -9.39 31.27 -1.18
C SER A 197 -8.99 32.40 -0.23
N ASP A 198 -9.10 33.65 -0.68
CA ASP A 198 -9.07 34.83 0.19
C ASP A 198 -10.44 35.15 0.82
N GLY A 199 -11.47 34.33 0.56
CA GLY A 199 -12.77 34.41 1.22
C GLY A 199 -13.65 35.56 0.74
N GLU A 200 -13.26 36.27 -0.32
CA GLU A 200 -14.16 37.21 -0.98
C GLU A 200 -15.32 36.42 -1.61
N ASP A 201 -16.57 36.65 -1.20
CA ASP A 201 -17.76 36.03 -1.80
C ASP A 201 -18.70 37.15 -2.26
N HIS A 202 -19.12 37.07 -3.52
CA HIS A 202 -20.02 38.06 -4.14
C HIS A 202 -21.48 37.58 -4.21
N GLU A 203 -21.77 36.31 -3.89
CA GLU A 203 -23.10 35.70 -4.13
C GLU A 203 -23.85 35.27 -2.85
N GLY A 204 -23.15 35.12 -1.71
CA GLY A 204 -23.76 35.12 -0.37
C GLY A 204 -24.51 33.84 0.03
N LYS A 205 -24.41 32.75 -0.75
CA LYS A 205 -25.10 31.47 -0.47
C LYS A 205 -24.18 30.37 0.05
N ALA A 206 -22.88 30.61 0.15
CA ALA A 206 -21.90 29.55 0.43
C ALA A 206 -22.15 28.79 1.75
N VAL A 207 -22.62 29.48 2.80
CA VAL A 207 -22.90 28.85 4.11
C VAL A 207 -24.09 27.87 4.03
N GLU A 208 -25.10 28.17 3.21
CA GLU A 208 -26.25 27.28 3.01
C GLU A 208 -25.82 26.01 2.28
N VAL A 209 -25.03 26.16 1.20
CA VAL A 209 -24.49 25.02 0.43
C VAL A 209 -23.52 24.18 1.29
N ALA A 210 -22.75 24.82 2.18
CA ALA A 210 -21.87 24.12 3.11
C ALA A 210 -22.64 23.18 4.06
N LYS A 211 -23.84 23.59 4.51
CA LYS A 211 -24.72 22.74 5.32
C LYS A 211 -25.28 21.57 4.52
N GLU A 212 -25.61 21.79 3.25
CA GLU A 212 -26.06 20.74 2.33
C GLU A 212 -24.97 19.69 2.09
N LEU A 213 -23.73 20.12 1.83
CA LEU A 213 -22.55 19.26 1.73
C LEU A 213 -22.34 18.42 2.99
N ASN A 214 -22.47 19.03 4.17
CA ASN A 214 -22.37 18.32 5.44
C ASN A 214 -23.47 17.27 5.63
N ALA A 215 -24.70 17.58 5.22
CA ALA A 215 -25.80 16.61 5.24
C ALA A 215 -25.53 15.38 4.34
N GLN A 216 -24.69 15.54 3.32
CA GLN A 216 -24.21 14.44 2.46
C GLN A 216 -22.90 13.79 2.94
N GLY A 217 -22.43 14.14 4.14
CA GLY A 217 -21.25 13.56 4.77
C GLY A 217 -19.91 14.12 4.26
N VAL A 218 -19.91 15.31 3.65
CA VAL A 218 -18.70 16.02 3.24
C VAL A 218 -18.28 17.01 4.34
N VAL A 219 -17.06 16.85 4.84
CA VAL A 219 -16.45 17.81 5.79
C VAL A 219 -15.68 18.86 5.00
N ILE A 220 -15.93 20.15 5.26
CA ILE A 220 -15.29 21.26 4.54
C ILE A 220 -14.23 21.91 5.43
N HIS A 221 -12.97 21.82 5.01
CA HIS A 221 -11.89 22.62 5.56
C HIS A 221 -11.67 23.85 4.70
N THR A 222 -11.40 24.99 5.31
CA THR A 222 -11.10 26.22 4.60
C THR A 222 -9.69 26.68 4.90
N VAL A 223 -9.02 27.21 3.88
CA VAL A 223 -7.64 27.66 3.93
C VAL A 223 -7.62 29.07 3.37
N GLY A 224 -7.52 30.05 4.28
CA GLY A 224 -7.42 31.46 3.96
C GLY A 224 -6.05 31.81 3.43
N VAL A 225 -5.98 32.31 2.19
CA VAL A 225 -4.74 32.76 1.57
C VAL A 225 -4.75 34.27 1.45
N GLY A 226 -3.90 34.94 2.21
CA GLY A 226 -3.80 36.41 2.20
C GLY A 226 -3.66 36.99 3.60
N THR A 227 -3.60 38.31 3.65
CA THR A 227 -3.40 39.06 4.89
C THR A 227 -4.59 39.97 5.20
N ALA A 228 -4.81 40.24 6.49
CA ALA A 228 -5.84 41.19 6.94
C ALA A 228 -5.51 42.65 6.58
N ALA A 229 -4.24 42.96 6.32
CA ALA A 229 -3.83 44.27 5.81
C ALA A 229 -4.23 44.47 4.34
N GLY A 230 -4.42 43.37 3.60
CA GLY A 230 -4.72 43.36 2.19
C GLY A 230 -3.53 43.75 1.30
N SER A 231 -3.71 43.57 0.00
CA SER A 231 -2.73 43.98 -1.00
C SER A 231 -3.40 44.41 -2.29
N LEU A 232 -2.71 45.28 -3.02
CA LEU A 232 -3.06 45.60 -4.40
C LEU A 232 -2.84 44.40 -5.30
N ILE A 233 -3.67 44.31 -6.34
CA ILE A 233 -3.64 43.21 -7.32
C ILE A 233 -2.82 43.67 -8.52
N PRO A 234 -1.64 43.08 -8.80
CA PRO A 234 -0.83 43.45 -9.95
C PRO A 234 -1.51 43.03 -11.26
N VAL A 235 -1.35 43.85 -12.29
CA VAL A 235 -1.70 43.54 -13.68
C VAL A 235 -0.39 43.40 -14.46
N PHE A 236 -0.26 42.28 -15.16
CA PHE A 236 0.89 41.97 -15.98
C PHE A 236 0.49 42.07 -17.45
N ASP A 237 1.37 42.63 -18.27
CA ASP A 237 1.27 42.66 -19.72
C ASP A 237 2.36 41.73 -20.27
N GLU A 238 1.98 40.81 -21.16
CA GLU A 238 2.86 39.78 -21.73
C GLU A 238 4.14 40.35 -22.37
N GLN A 239 4.13 41.62 -22.83
CA GLN A 239 5.29 42.23 -23.49
C GLN A 239 6.15 43.13 -22.59
N ARG A 240 5.62 43.58 -21.44
CA ARG A 240 6.26 44.63 -20.62
C ARG A 240 6.47 44.25 -19.15
N GLY A 241 6.04 43.06 -18.74
CA GLY A 241 6.06 42.66 -17.34
C GLY A 241 4.97 43.37 -16.55
N ARG A 242 5.21 43.72 -15.29
CA ARG A 242 4.21 44.38 -14.46
C ARG A 242 3.95 45.80 -14.96
N THR A 243 2.70 46.08 -15.35
CA THR A 243 2.33 47.37 -15.97
C THR A 243 1.58 48.29 -15.03
N ASP A 244 0.66 47.76 -14.21
CA ASP A 244 -0.15 48.56 -13.28
C ASP A 244 -0.74 47.68 -12.17
N TYR A 245 -1.62 48.26 -11.37
CA TYR A 245 -2.48 47.57 -10.43
C TYR A 245 -3.94 47.63 -10.89
N LYS A 246 -4.74 46.63 -10.51
CA LYS A 246 -6.16 46.55 -10.84
C LYS A 246 -6.89 47.79 -10.31
N LYS A 247 -7.66 48.43 -11.18
CA LYS A 247 -8.48 49.61 -10.89
C LYS A 247 -9.96 49.28 -11.03
N ASP A 248 -10.79 49.92 -10.21
CA ASP A 248 -12.24 49.86 -10.35
C ASP A 248 -12.74 50.73 -11.52
N ARG A 249 -14.06 50.73 -11.76
CA ARG A 249 -14.68 51.56 -12.82
C ARG A 249 -14.47 53.06 -12.62
N GLY A 250 -14.15 53.49 -11.39
CA GLY A 250 -13.84 54.88 -11.04
C GLY A 250 -12.35 55.22 -11.11
N GLY A 251 -11.49 54.28 -11.51
CA GLY A 251 -10.05 54.46 -11.61
C GLY A 251 -9.28 54.34 -10.28
N LYS A 252 -9.95 53.95 -9.18
CA LYS A 252 -9.31 53.76 -7.87
C LYS A 252 -8.69 52.37 -7.79
N LEU A 253 -7.53 52.27 -7.13
CA LEU A 253 -6.83 51.02 -6.92
C LEU A 253 -7.66 50.05 -6.05
N VAL A 254 -7.82 48.81 -6.53
CA VAL A 254 -8.51 47.74 -5.82
C VAL A 254 -7.54 47.09 -4.84
N THR A 255 -7.93 47.05 -3.56
CA THR A 255 -7.21 46.34 -2.51
C THR A 255 -8.01 45.11 -2.14
N SER A 256 -7.42 43.92 -2.28
CA SER A 256 -8.04 42.68 -1.84
C SER A 256 -7.63 42.36 -0.41
N ILE A 257 -8.61 42.00 0.42
CA ILE A 257 -8.43 41.74 1.86
C ILE A 257 -8.96 40.34 2.14
N LEU A 258 -8.20 39.56 2.89
CA LEU A 258 -8.66 38.24 3.34
C LEU A 258 -9.89 38.36 4.24
N ASN A 259 -10.99 37.72 3.85
CA ASN A 259 -12.19 37.57 4.65
C ASN A 259 -12.18 36.23 5.41
N ASP A 260 -11.42 36.21 6.50
CA ASP A 260 -11.27 35.04 7.37
C ASP A 260 -12.57 34.64 8.08
N ALA A 261 -13.49 35.59 8.31
CA ALA A 261 -14.75 35.34 8.97
C ALA A 261 -15.67 34.43 8.14
N MET A 262 -15.78 34.71 6.84
CA MET A 262 -16.59 33.91 5.91
C MET A 262 -16.06 32.48 5.80
N LEU A 263 -14.73 32.31 5.68
CA LEU A 263 -14.10 30.99 5.60
C LEU A 263 -14.31 30.16 6.88
N ARG A 264 -14.27 30.81 8.05
CA ARG A 264 -14.59 30.15 9.33
C ARG A 264 -16.04 29.72 9.41
N GLU A 265 -16.95 30.54 8.92
CA GLU A 265 -18.38 30.22 8.92
C GLU A 265 -18.69 29.00 8.04
N ILE A 266 -18.11 28.93 6.84
CA ILE A 266 -18.21 27.78 5.94
C ILE A 266 -17.64 26.50 6.57
N ALA A 267 -16.43 26.57 7.15
CA ALA A 267 -15.84 25.42 7.81
C ALA A 267 -16.70 24.94 8.99
N SER A 268 -17.14 25.87 9.84
CA SER A 268 -17.95 25.56 11.03
C SER A 268 -19.32 24.96 10.67
N ALA A 269 -19.93 25.40 9.58
CA ALA A 269 -21.19 24.85 9.09
C ALA A 269 -21.12 23.36 8.72
N SER A 270 -19.92 22.88 8.37
CA SER A 270 -19.65 21.48 8.03
C SER A 270 -18.92 20.68 9.12
N GLY A 271 -18.60 21.31 10.26
CA GLY A 271 -17.78 20.69 11.31
C GLY A 271 -16.29 20.56 10.97
N GLY A 272 -15.82 21.26 9.94
CA GLY A 272 -14.41 21.31 9.58
C GLY A 272 -13.63 22.41 10.30
N VAL A 273 -12.40 22.62 9.85
CA VAL A 273 -11.44 23.57 10.45
C VAL A 273 -11.06 24.62 9.43
N SER A 274 -10.93 25.85 9.89
CA SER A 274 -10.42 26.97 9.10
C SER A 274 -9.00 27.30 9.54
N VAL A 275 -8.09 27.37 8.57
CA VAL A 275 -6.69 27.75 8.79
C VAL A 275 -6.33 28.93 7.90
N ARG A 276 -5.34 29.71 8.30
CA ARG A 276 -4.87 30.88 7.55
C ARG A 276 -3.39 30.79 7.25
N PHE A 277 -2.98 31.15 6.04
CA PHE A 277 -1.58 31.35 5.70
C PHE A 277 -1.14 32.77 6.07
N ASP A 278 -0.38 32.88 7.15
CA ASP A 278 0.24 34.14 7.60
C ASP A 278 1.76 34.18 7.32
N GLY A 279 2.27 33.24 6.51
CA GLY A 279 3.69 33.08 6.21
C GLY A 279 4.46 32.21 7.21
N ARG A 280 3.81 31.66 8.25
CA ARG A 280 4.42 30.66 9.13
C ARG A 280 4.28 29.25 8.56
N SER A 281 5.33 28.45 8.69
CA SER A 281 5.32 27.01 8.39
C SER A 281 4.47 26.28 9.43
N GLY A 282 3.28 25.81 9.06
CA GLY A 282 2.44 24.97 9.94
C GLY A 282 0.96 24.90 9.58
N SER A 283 0.39 25.93 8.93
CA SER A 283 -1.07 26.02 8.75
C SER A 283 -1.70 24.87 7.95
N MET A 284 -0.98 24.31 6.97
CA MET A 284 -1.48 23.17 6.19
C MET A 284 -1.35 21.84 6.95
N ASP A 285 -0.36 21.73 7.84
CA ASP A 285 -0.11 20.51 8.60
C ASP A 285 -1.26 20.22 9.58
N ASP A 286 -1.93 21.25 10.09
CA ASP A 286 -3.13 21.11 10.93
C ASP A 286 -4.30 20.47 10.17
N VAL A 287 -4.58 20.93 8.94
CA VAL A 287 -5.60 20.31 8.07
C VAL A 287 -5.23 18.87 7.77
N MET A 288 -3.95 18.59 7.52
CA MET A 288 -3.45 17.25 7.28
C MET A 288 -3.63 16.32 8.47
N ASN A 289 -3.35 16.79 9.69
CA ASN A 289 -3.52 16.01 10.90
C ASN A 289 -4.99 15.63 11.11
N VAL A 290 -5.91 16.55 10.82
CA VAL A 290 -7.35 16.26 10.87
C VAL A 290 -7.75 15.21 9.85
N ILE A 291 -7.30 15.34 8.59
CA ILE A 291 -7.59 14.35 7.53
C ILE A 291 -7.02 12.97 7.87
N GLN A 292 -5.82 12.89 8.45
CA GLN A 292 -5.21 11.63 8.84
C GLN A 292 -5.92 10.96 10.03
N ALA A 293 -6.53 11.75 10.91
CA ALA A 293 -7.32 11.25 12.04
C ALA A 293 -8.72 10.78 11.62
N MET A 294 -9.20 11.15 10.43
CA MET A 294 -10.48 10.67 9.91
C MET A 294 -10.44 9.17 9.62
N GLU A 295 -11.58 8.52 9.86
CA GLU A 295 -11.79 7.13 9.46
C GLU A 295 -11.62 7.00 7.94
N LYS A 296 -10.96 5.93 7.47
CA LYS A 296 -10.59 5.75 6.06
C LYS A 296 -11.40 4.64 5.41
N LYS A 297 -11.85 4.85 4.17
CA LYS A 297 -12.60 3.88 3.35
C LYS A 297 -11.67 2.86 2.71
N THR A 298 -12.03 1.59 2.64
CA THR A 298 -11.33 0.60 1.79
C THR A 298 -11.62 0.88 0.30
N LEU A 299 -10.63 1.41 -0.42
CA LEU A 299 -10.72 1.89 -1.80
C LEU A 299 -10.44 0.81 -2.85
N LYS A 300 -9.55 -0.18 -2.60
CA LYS A 300 -9.31 -1.37 -3.46
C LYS A 300 -8.58 -2.49 -2.71
N THR A 301 -8.87 -3.73 -3.10
CA THR A 301 -8.07 -4.93 -2.81
C THR A 301 -7.12 -5.17 -3.98
N HIS A 302 -5.81 -5.14 -3.76
CA HIS A 302 -4.88 -5.73 -4.70
C HIS A 302 -4.70 -7.21 -4.34
N GLU A 303 -5.04 -8.10 -5.28
CA GLU A 303 -4.79 -9.53 -5.16
C GLU A 303 -3.32 -9.82 -5.47
N TYR A 304 -2.50 -9.97 -4.44
CA TYR A 304 -1.20 -10.59 -4.60
C TYR A 304 -1.37 -12.11 -4.43
N SER A 305 -1.03 -12.85 -5.48
CA SER A 305 -0.90 -14.31 -5.39
C SER A 305 0.41 -14.63 -4.67
N GLN A 306 0.36 -14.86 -3.36
CA GLN A 306 1.48 -15.44 -2.64
C GLN A 306 1.36 -16.97 -2.71
N PHE A 307 2.41 -17.64 -3.20
CA PHE A 307 2.43 -19.10 -3.16
C PHE A 307 2.53 -19.58 -1.71
N GLU A 308 1.63 -20.47 -1.30
CA GLU A 308 1.67 -21.06 0.04
C GLU A 308 2.71 -22.17 0.12
N ASP A 309 3.55 -22.10 1.14
CA ASP A 309 4.47 -23.16 1.49
C ASP A 309 3.72 -24.37 2.06
N ARG A 310 3.79 -25.51 1.38
CA ARG A 310 3.17 -26.77 1.85
C ARG A 310 4.20 -27.86 2.13
N TYR A 311 5.34 -27.49 2.69
CA TYR A 311 6.41 -28.45 3.02
C TYR A 311 6.20 -29.16 4.36
N GLU A 312 5.34 -28.65 5.24
CA GLU A 312 5.15 -29.14 6.62
C GLU A 312 4.63 -30.59 6.68
N LEU A 313 3.60 -30.91 5.88
CA LEU A 313 3.05 -32.27 5.78
C LEU A 313 4.11 -33.28 5.29
N ILE A 314 4.93 -32.86 4.35
CA ILE A 314 5.98 -33.69 3.74
C ILE A 314 7.13 -33.88 4.73
N LEU A 315 7.48 -32.83 5.48
CA LEU A 315 8.45 -32.89 6.56
C LEU A 315 8.00 -33.86 7.66
N ALA A 316 6.72 -33.80 8.05
CA ALA A 316 6.14 -34.70 9.04
C ALA A 316 6.23 -36.17 8.59
N CYS A 317 5.96 -36.47 7.32
CA CYS A 317 6.16 -37.81 6.75
C CYS A 317 7.62 -38.26 6.81
N ALA A 318 8.56 -37.37 6.45
CA ALA A 318 10.00 -37.67 6.51
C ALA A 318 10.46 -37.98 7.95
N PHE A 319 9.99 -37.18 8.91
CA PHE A 319 10.26 -37.32 10.33
C PHE A 319 9.70 -38.64 10.89
N PHE A 320 8.46 -38.99 10.55
CA PHE A 320 7.83 -40.22 11.04
C PHE A 320 8.56 -41.48 10.56
N LEU A 321 9.01 -41.48 9.30
CA LEU A 321 9.84 -42.56 8.75
C LEU A 321 11.20 -42.66 9.44
N PHE A 322 11.80 -41.53 9.80
CA PHE A 322 13.06 -41.49 10.54
C PHE A 322 12.90 -42.05 11.96
N VAL A 323 11.81 -41.68 12.66
CA VAL A 323 11.51 -42.22 14.00
C VAL A 323 11.22 -43.72 13.94
N ALA A 324 10.46 -44.18 12.94
CA ALA A 324 10.23 -45.60 12.72
C ALA A 324 11.53 -46.38 12.45
N ASP A 325 12.47 -45.77 11.73
CA ASP A 325 13.81 -46.35 11.50
C ASP A 325 14.61 -46.52 12.81
N PHE A 326 14.52 -45.50 13.68
CA PHE A 326 15.19 -45.48 14.97
C PHE A 326 14.66 -46.58 15.90
N LEU A 327 13.33 -46.80 15.91
CA LEU A 327 12.68 -47.79 16.76
C LEU A 327 12.82 -49.24 16.26
N MET A 328 13.13 -49.46 14.98
CA MET A 328 13.24 -50.82 14.43
C MET A 328 14.54 -51.53 14.88
N PRO A 329 14.44 -52.70 15.55
CA PRO A 329 15.61 -53.47 15.96
C PRO A 329 16.32 -54.13 14.77
N THR A 330 17.64 -53.97 14.71
CA THR A 330 18.53 -54.57 13.69
C THR A 330 18.91 -56.01 14.01
N CYS A 331 18.76 -56.44 15.26
CA CYS A 331 19.09 -57.78 15.72
C CYS A 331 17.84 -58.65 15.85
N ARG A 332 17.95 -59.94 15.55
CA ARG A 332 16.93 -60.93 15.88
C ARG A 332 16.81 -60.96 17.40
N MET A 333 15.62 -60.68 17.95
CA MET A 333 15.38 -60.92 19.38
C MET A 333 15.64 -62.41 19.61
N SER A 334 16.66 -62.73 20.40
CA SER A 334 16.87 -64.10 20.86
C SER A 334 15.60 -64.48 21.62
N GLU A 335 14.88 -65.50 21.15
CA GLU A 335 14.05 -66.26 22.08
C GLU A 335 14.98 -66.63 23.22
N LYS A 336 14.64 -66.18 24.43
CA LYS A 336 15.27 -66.71 25.64
C LYS A 336 14.84 -68.17 25.68
N GLU A 337 15.63 -69.07 25.09
CA GLU A 337 15.57 -70.47 25.48
C GLU A 337 15.87 -70.50 26.97
N TRP A 338 14.82 -70.75 27.76
CA TRP A 338 14.93 -70.97 29.18
C TRP A 338 15.80 -72.22 29.37
N LYS A 339 17.10 -72.03 29.61
CA LYS A 339 17.97 -73.09 30.11
C LYS A 339 17.59 -73.33 31.55
N GLY A 340 16.54 -74.14 31.73
CA GLY A 340 16.14 -74.70 33.01
C GLY A 340 17.38 -75.25 33.70
N ARG A 341 17.65 -74.73 34.89
CA ARG A 341 18.70 -75.23 35.77
C ARG A 341 18.18 -76.54 36.33
N PHE A 342 18.65 -77.66 35.80
CA PHE A 342 18.49 -78.94 36.50
C PHE A 342 19.30 -78.88 37.79
N VAL A 343 18.71 -79.48 38.83
CA VAL A 343 19.06 -79.53 40.26
C VAL A 343 20.55 -79.54 40.56
#